data_AF-A0A9W4REZ4-F1
#
_entry.id   AF-A0A9W4REZ4-F1
#
_cell.length_a   1.000
_cell.length_b   1.000
_cell.length_c   1.000
_cell.angle_alpha   90.00
_cell.angle_beta   90.00
_cell.angle_gamma   90.00
#
_symmetry.space_group_name_H-M   'P 1'
#
loop_
_entity.id
_entity.type
_entity.pdbx_description
1 polymer ?
#
loop_
_entity_poly.entity_id
_entity_poly.type
_entity_poly.pdbx_seq_one_letter_code
_entity_poly.pdbx_strand_id
1 'polypeptide(L)'
;MQQDNAPATELPPVASYVLLADSRGAPQVFLERRGYHDEDYWAIARHGFVLDREHLDFVYEGLPSGRTEEHLKATRFTLAEALNLWKEVVGSPELLQYGTPRYAYGRPAA
;
A
#
# COMPACT_ATOMS: atom_id res chain seq x y z
N MET A 1 -22.01 24.15 34.58
CA MET A 1 -20.73 23.66 34.04
C MET A 1 -21.04 22.40 33.23
N GLN A 2 -21.43 22.57 31.96
CA GLN A 2 -21.56 21.45 31.04
C GLN A 2 -20.25 21.38 30.27
N GLN A 3 -19.59 20.21 30.31
CA GLN A 3 -18.37 19.93 29.58
C GLN A 3 -18.68 19.93 28.08
N ASP A 4 -17.97 20.77 27.34
CA ASP A 4 -17.86 20.70 25.88
C ASP A 4 -17.27 19.33 25.50
N ASN A 5 -18.12 18.36 25.17
CA ASN A 5 -17.72 17.17 24.43
C ASN A 5 -17.54 17.61 22.97
N ALA A 6 -16.37 18.15 22.65
CA ALA A 6 -15.93 18.21 21.26
C ALA A 6 -15.96 16.78 20.69
N PRO A 7 -16.58 16.53 19.53
CA PRO A 7 -16.45 15.23 18.88
C PRO A 7 -14.96 14.98 18.68
N ALA A 8 -14.49 13.80 19.10
CA ALA A 8 -13.13 13.36 18.77
C ALA A 8 -12.99 13.52 17.25
N THR A 9 -12.16 14.46 16.82
CA THR A 9 -11.87 14.68 15.40
C THR A 9 -11.35 13.35 14.88
N GLU A 10 -12.19 12.59 14.16
CA GLU A 10 -11.74 11.37 13.49
C GLU A 10 -10.55 11.76 12.64
N LEU A 11 -9.40 11.16 12.95
CA LEU A 11 -8.18 11.39 12.18
C LEU A 11 -8.50 11.06 10.72
N PRO A 12 -8.03 11.88 9.75
CA PRO A 12 -8.23 11.59 8.35
C PRO A 12 -7.71 10.18 8.09
N PRO A 13 -8.46 9.35 7.33
CA PRO A 13 -8.08 7.97 7.17
C PRO A 13 -6.73 7.87 6.46
N VAL A 14 -5.89 6.94 6.89
CA VAL A 14 -4.53 6.77 6.37
C VAL A 14 -4.58 6.50 4.87
N ALA A 15 -3.87 7.29 4.08
CA ALA A 15 -3.84 7.16 2.62
C ALA A 15 -2.76 6.19 2.14
N SER A 16 -1.67 6.06 2.90
CA SER A 16 -0.59 5.14 2.55
C SER A 16 0.26 4.72 3.75
N TYR A 17 0.94 3.59 3.64
CA TYR A 17 2.02 3.18 4.53
C TYR A 17 3.31 2.98 3.74
N VAL A 18 4.45 3.44 4.27
CA VAL A 18 5.76 3.15 3.65
C VAL A 18 6.24 1.76 4.07
N LEU A 19 6.48 0.89 3.09
CA LEU A 19 6.87 -0.50 3.31
C LEU A 19 8.39 -0.72 3.15
N LEU A 20 9.01 -0.03 2.19
CA LEU A 20 10.45 -0.11 1.94
C LEU A 20 11.00 1.28 1.61
N ALA A 21 12.19 1.57 2.12
CA ALA A 21 12.92 2.80 1.81
C ALA A 21 14.38 2.48 1.43
N ASP A 22 14.96 3.33 0.60
CA ASP A 22 16.38 3.22 0.23
C ASP A 22 17.31 3.64 1.40
N SER A 23 18.61 3.56 1.17
CA SER A 23 19.64 3.91 2.17
C SER A 23 19.63 5.38 2.59
N ARG A 24 18.99 6.27 1.81
CA ARG A 24 18.80 7.69 2.12
C ARG A 24 17.47 7.95 2.84
N GLY A 25 16.67 6.91 3.05
CA GLY A 25 15.35 7.01 3.66
C GLY A 25 14.24 7.42 2.68
N ALA A 26 14.52 7.48 1.37
CA ALA A 26 13.49 7.77 0.39
C ALA A 26 12.59 6.53 0.23
N PRO A 27 11.26 6.66 0.38
CA PRO A 27 10.34 5.56 0.18
C PRO A 27 10.42 5.00 -1.26
N GLN A 28 10.43 3.67 -1.36
CA GLN A 28 10.53 2.94 -2.63
C GLN A 28 9.30 2.07 -2.87
N VAL A 29 8.74 1.48 -1.81
CA VAL A 29 7.53 0.66 -1.86
C VAL A 29 6.54 1.18 -0.84
N PHE A 30 5.29 1.29 -1.26
CA PHE A 30 4.19 1.80 -0.47
C PHE A 30 3.04 0.81 -0.45
N LEU A 31 2.26 0.83 0.61
CA LEU A 31 0.90 0.33 0.62
C LEU A 31 -0.03 1.51 0.45
N GLU A 32 -0.70 1.64 -0.68
CA GLU A 32 -1.51 2.80 -1.05
C GLU A 32 -3.00 2.43 -1.05
N ARG A 33 -3.82 3.26 -0.43
CA ARG A 33 -5.28 3.12 -0.49
C ARG A 33 -5.76 3.57 -1.87
N ARG A 34 -6.57 2.74 -2.52
CA ARG A 34 -7.08 2.92 -3.89
C ARG A 34 -8.61 2.93 -3.98
N GLY A 35 -9.29 2.69 -2.87
CA GLY A 35 -10.75 2.74 -2.77
C GLY A 35 -11.33 4.16 -2.83
N TYR A 36 -12.54 4.27 -3.38
CA TYR A 36 -13.45 5.40 -3.24
C TYR A 36 -14.76 4.89 -2.63
N HIS A 37 -15.30 5.62 -1.64
CA HIS A 37 -16.54 5.31 -0.93
C HIS A 37 -16.50 4.06 -0.02
N ASP A 38 -16.93 2.89 -0.50
CA ASP A 38 -17.35 1.77 0.37
C ASP A 38 -16.43 0.54 0.33
N GLU A 39 -15.46 0.49 -0.59
CA GLU A 39 -14.53 -0.64 -0.70
C GLU A 39 -13.09 -0.20 -0.45
N ASP A 40 -12.58 -0.54 0.73
CA ASP A 40 -11.22 -0.25 1.16
C ASP A 40 -10.18 -1.17 0.54
N TYR A 41 -9.92 -0.91 -0.74
CA TYR A 41 -8.84 -1.57 -1.47
C TYR A 41 -7.51 -0.86 -1.29
N TRP A 42 -6.47 -1.68 -1.19
CA TRP A 42 -5.08 -1.28 -1.07
C TRP A 42 -4.25 -1.93 -2.17
N ALA A 43 -3.17 -1.27 -2.55
CA ALA A 43 -2.21 -1.78 -3.52
C ALA A 43 -0.79 -1.61 -2.98
N ILE A 44 0.06 -2.61 -3.20
CA ILE A 44 1.50 -2.49 -2.92
C ILE A 44 2.13 -1.87 -4.18
N ALA A 45 2.56 -0.61 -4.09
CA ALA A 45 2.97 0.19 -5.23
C ALA A 45 4.45 0.61 -5.18
N ARG A 46 5.06 0.74 -6.36
CA ARG A 46 6.43 1.23 -6.59
C ARG A 46 6.54 1.87 -7.96
N HIS A 47 6.91 3.15 -8.06
CA HIS A 47 7.27 3.83 -9.32
C HIS A 47 6.30 3.62 -10.51
N GLY A 48 4.99 3.58 -10.26
CA GLY A 48 3.97 3.32 -11.30
C GLY A 48 3.70 1.84 -11.59
N PHE A 49 4.27 0.95 -10.78
CA PHE A 49 4.02 -0.49 -10.77
C PHE A 49 3.25 -0.87 -9.51
N VAL A 50 2.52 -1.98 -9.59
CA VAL A 50 1.80 -2.60 -8.47
C VAL A 50 2.16 -4.07 -8.37
N LEU A 51 2.15 -4.61 -7.15
CA LEU A 51 2.42 -6.03 -6.92
C LEU A 51 1.24 -6.88 -7.39
N ASP A 52 1.52 -7.86 -8.23
CA ASP A 52 0.61 -8.91 -8.64
C ASP A 52 0.67 -10.10 -7.67
N ARG A 53 -0.49 -10.56 -7.19
CA ARG A 53 -0.55 -11.67 -6.21
C ARG A 53 -0.27 -13.05 -6.80
N GLU A 54 -0.45 -13.24 -8.10
CA GLU A 54 -0.30 -14.55 -8.73
C GLU A 54 1.17 -14.84 -9.02
N HIS A 55 1.90 -13.82 -9.46
CA HIS A 55 3.30 -13.93 -9.86
C HIS A 55 4.27 -13.39 -8.82
N LEU A 56 3.76 -12.67 -7.80
CA LEU A 56 4.56 -11.97 -6.78
C LEU A 56 5.56 -10.96 -7.37
N ASP A 57 5.20 -10.38 -8.51
CA ASP A 57 6.02 -9.45 -9.28
C ASP A 57 5.36 -8.08 -9.43
N PHE A 58 6.19 -7.06 -9.64
CA PHE A 58 5.71 -5.71 -9.91
C PHE A 58 5.35 -5.54 -11.39
N VAL A 59 4.06 -5.32 -11.66
CA VAL A 59 3.51 -5.11 -13.00
C VAL A 59 3.17 -3.64 -13.22
N TYR A 60 3.37 -3.14 -14.44
CA TYR A 60 3.17 -1.73 -14.75
C TYR A 60 1.67 -1.39 -14.85
N GLU A 61 1.22 -0.44 -14.04
CA GLU A 61 -0.21 -0.10 -13.87
C GLU A 61 -0.74 0.80 -15.01
N GLY A 62 0.13 1.57 -15.67
CA GLY A 62 -0.27 2.56 -16.67
C GLY A 62 -0.76 1.99 -18.01
N LEU A 63 -0.65 0.68 -18.23
CA LEU A 63 -1.14 0.04 -19.46
C LEU A 63 -2.66 -0.12 -19.46
N PRO A 64 -3.32 -0.17 -20.63
CA PRO A 64 -4.76 -0.47 -20.72
C PRO A 64 -5.15 -1.81 -20.06
N SER A 65 -4.24 -2.79 -20.06
CA SER A 65 -4.39 -4.06 -19.34
C SER A 65 -4.52 -3.88 -17.81
N GLY A 66 -4.03 -2.76 -17.28
CA GLY A 66 -4.18 -2.39 -15.87
C GLY A 66 -5.61 -1.96 -15.48
N ARG A 67 -6.53 -1.89 -16.44
CA ARG A 67 -7.92 -1.46 -16.24
C ARG A 67 -8.93 -2.61 -16.28
N THR A 68 -8.48 -3.86 -16.39
CA THR A 68 -9.39 -5.02 -16.42
C THR A 68 -9.76 -5.44 -14.99
N GLU A 69 -10.92 -6.09 -14.85
CA GLU A 69 -11.32 -6.65 -13.55
C GLU A 69 -10.33 -7.71 -13.06
N GLU A 70 -9.74 -8.49 -13.97
CA GLU A 70 -8.73 -9.50 -13.61
C GLU A 70 -7.49 -8.85 -13.00
N HIS A 71 -7.00 -7.78 -13.61
CA HIS A 71 -5.87 -7.03 -13.07
C HIS A 71 -6.20 -6.40 -11.71
N LEU A 72 -7.40 -5.84 -11.55
CA LEU A 72 -7.83 -5.29 -10.27
C LEU A 72 -7.92 -6.38 -9.20
N LYS A 73 -8.47 -7.55 -9.50
CA LYS A 73 -8.52 -8.70 -8.57
C LYS A 73 -7.13 -9.21 -8.18
N ALA A 74 -6.17 -9.14 -9.10
CA ALA A 74 -4.80 -9.60 -8.87
C ALA A 74 -3.94 -8.59 -8.08
N THR A 75 -4.25 -7.30 -8.14
CA THR A 75 -3.39 -6.21 -7.62
C THR A 75 -4.04 -5.33 -6.53
N ARG A 76 -5.32 -5.58 -6.21
CA ARG A 76 -6.06 -4.90 -5.14
C ARG A 76 -6.39 -5.86 -4.01
N PHE A 77 -6.19 -5.38 -2.80
CA PHE A 77 -6.21 -6.20 -1.59
C PHE A 77 -6.99 -5.51 -0.49
N THR A 78 -7.52 -6.29 0.44
CA THR A 78 -7.77 -5.75 1.78
C THR A 78 -6.46 -5.35 2.45
N LEU A 79 -6.50 -4.47 3.46
CA LEU A 79 -5.31 -4.09 4.22
C LEU A 79 -4.59 -5.32 4.82
N ALA A 80 -5.37 -6.27 5.35
CA ALA A 80 -4.84 -7.49 5.96
C ALA A 80 -4.12 -8.38 4.93
N GLU A 81 -4.72 -8.58 3.74
CA GLU A 81 -4.09 -9.34 2.66
C GLU A 81 -2.80 -8.68 2.19
N ALA A 82 -2.80 -7.36 1.99
CA ALA A 82 -1.61 -6.66 1.54
C ALA A 82 -0.46 -6.76 2.54
N LEU A 83 -0.73 -6.65 3.85
CA LEU A 83 0.27 -6.82 4.88
C LEU A 83 0.80 -8.26 4.95
N ASN A 84 -0.03 -9.26 4.66
CA ASN A 84 0.41 -10.65 4.60
C ASN A 84 1.27 -10.93 3.37
N LEU A 85 0.83 -10.49 2.19
CA LEU A 85 1.62 -10.57 0.95
C LEU A 85 2.97 -9.87 1.13
N TRP A 86 2.99 -8.69 1.73
CA TRP A 86 4.24 -7.98 1.98
C TRP A 86 5.22 -8.75 2.87
N LYS A 87 4.73 -9.49 3.87
CA LYS A 87 5.61 -10.34 4.71
C LYS A 87 6.25 -11.46 3.90
N GLU A 88 5.50 -12.08 3.00
CA GLU A 88 6.02 -13.13 2.10
C GLU A 88 7.09 -12.56 1.17
N VAL A 89 6.82 -11.37 0.64
CA VAL A 89 7.67 -10.63 -0.30
C VAL A 89 8.97 -10.11 0.36
N VAL A 90 8.92 -9.56 1.57
CA VAL A 90 10.12 -9.12 2.32
C VAL A 90 10.98 -10.29 2.80
N GLY A 91 10.40 -11.48 2.93
CA GLY A 91 11.15 -12.71 3.15
C GLY A 91 12.01 -13.12 1.94
N SER A 92 11.77 -12.53 0.76
CA SER A 92 12.52 -12.83 -0.46
C SER A 92 13.78 -11.96 -0.60
N PRO A 93 14.97 -12.56 -0.74
CA PRO A 93 16.24 -11.83 -0.82
C PRO A 93 16.37 -10.96 -2.09
N GLU A 94 15.62 -11.26 -3.16
CA GLU A 94 15.67 -10.50 -4.41
C GLU A 94 15.12 -9.08 -4.29
N LEU A 95 14.28 -8.80 -3.28
CA LEU A 95 13.74 -7.46 -3.06
C LEU A 95 14.57 -6.62 -2.08
N LEU A 96 15.40 -7.26 -1.27
CA LEU A 96 16.36 -6.58 -0.39
C LEU A 96 17.45 -5.84 -1.18
N GLN A 97 17.64 -6.16 -2.46
CA GLN A 97 18.54 -5.39 -3.33
C GLN A 97 18.08 -3.93 -3.52
N TYR A 98 16.79 -3.64 -3.30
CA TYR A 98 16.21 -2.32 -3.53
C TYR A 98 16.13 -1.45 -2.26
N GLY A 99 16.47 -1.97 -1.08
CA GLY A 99 16.53 -1.18 0.15
C GLY A 99 16.27 -1.98 1.43
N THR A 100 16.09 -1.26 2.53
CA THR A 100 15.88 -1.86 3.86
C THR A 100 14.38 -1.89 4.18
N PRO A 101 13.82 -3.04 4.64
CA PRO A 101 12.44 -3.10 5.10
C PRO A 101 12.20 -2.10 6.22
N ARG A 102 11.06 -1.40 6.19
CA ARG A 102 10.62 -0.52 7.27
C ARG A 102 9.30 -1.05 7.82
N TYR A 103 9.13 -0.92 9.14
CA TYR A 103 7.80 -1.07 9.74
C TYR A 103 6.89 0.00 9.14
N ALA A 104 5.75 -0.44 8.60
CA ALA A 104 4.74 0.39 7.99
C ALA A 104 4.35 1.58 8.89
N TYR A 105 4.72 2.81 8.51
CA TYR A 105 4.24 4.02 9.17
C TYR A 105 3.21 4.72 8.27
N GLY A 106 2.06 5.04 8.84
CA GLY A 106 0.95 5.64 8.11
C GLY A 106 1.20 7.10 7.79
N ARG A 107 0.93 7.51 6.56
CA ARG A 107 0.82 8.91 6.16
C ARG A 107 -0.67 9.32 6.13
N PRO A 108 -1.05 10.39 6.84
CA PRO A 108 -2.41 10.91 6.78
C PRO A 108 -2.77 11.36 5.36
N ALA A 109 -4.04 11.21 4.97
CA ALA A 109 -4.56 11.86 3.76
C ALA A 109 -4.45 13.39 3.93
N ALA A 110 -3.86 14.06 2.93
CA ALA A 110 -3.75 15.52 2.87
C ALA A 110 -5.07 16.14 2.40
#